data_AF-A0A924YGE6-F1
#
_entry.id   AF-A0A924YGE6-F1
#
_cell.length_a   1.000
_cell.length_b   1.000
_cell.length_c   1.000
_cell.angle_alpha   90.00
_cell.angle_beta   90.00
_cell.angle_gamma   90.00
#
_symmetry.space_group_name_H-M   'P 1'
#
loop_
_entity.id
_entity.type
_entity.pdbx_description
1 polymer ?
#
loop_
_entity_poly.entity_id
_entity_poly.type
_entity_poly.pdbx_seq_one_letter_code
_entity_poly.pdbx_strand_id
1 'polypeptide(L)'
;MKMFHNQLLRTLSQGLCVVFTTVVLGGLFRAQAQDQNIAGEDDLIVGMFDIGGLELYLRCEGTGSPTIIYLHGSIKDEQASGADSALYIQSQMRESYRFCIYDRRNVGRSDQVEGYWTGMTAVDDLHALLEEANVEPPYVFLAASFG
;
A
#
# COMPACT_ATOMS: atom_id res chain seq x y z
N MET A 1 -68.77 31.71 -11.86
CA MET A 1 -67.82 31.09 -10.90
C MET A 1 -67.09 29.88 -11.52
N LYS A 2 -66.49 30.00 -12.72
CA LYS A 2 -65.80 28.90 -13.45
C LYS A 2 -64.30 29.17 -13.70
N MET A 3 -63.76 30.29 -13.19
CA MET A 3 -62.42 30.76 -13.52
C MET A 3 -61.33 30.34 -12.52
N PHE A 4 -61.70 29.98 -11.27
CA PHE A 4 -60.74 29.56 -10.23
C PHE A 4 -60.38 28.07 -10.26
N HIS A 5 -61.15 27.23 -10.96
CA HIS A 5 -60.95 25.77 -10.95
C HIS A 5 -59.88 25.30 -11.95
N ASN A 6 -59.59 26.08 -13.00
CA ASN A 6 -58.66 25.69 -14.07
C ASN A 6 -57.18 26.05 -13.78
N GLN A 7 -56.92 26.89 -12.79
CA GLN A 7 -55.54 27.25 -12.40
C GLN A 7 -54.94 26.25 -11.40
N LEU A 8 -55.75 25.67 -10.51
CA LEU A 8 -55.33 24.64 -9.55
C LEU A 8 -54.99 23.29 -10.23
N LEU A 9 -55.71 22.91 -11.28
CA LEU A 9 -55.42 21.69 -12.04
C LEU A 9 -54.14 21.79 -12.89
N ARG A 10 -53.76 23.01 -13.30
CA ARG A 10 -52.53 23.25 -14.09
C ARG A 10 -51.26 23.23 -13.23
N THR A 11 -51.30 23.76 -12.01
CA THR A 11 -50.16 23.75 -11.09
C THR A 11 -49.88 22.35 -10.52
N LEU A 12 -50.91 21.55 -10.27
CA LEU A 12 -50.76 20.15 -9.87
C LEU A 12 -50.12 19.27 -10.97
N SER A 13 -50.47 19.51 -12.24
CA SER A 13 -49.88 18.81 -13.40
C SER A 13 -48.41 19.19 -13.61
N GLN A 14 -48.04 20.45 -13.44
CA GLN A 14 -46.65 20.89 -13.60
C GLN A 14 -45.75 20.41 -12.45
N GLY A 15 -46.24 20.37 -11.21
CA GLY A 15 -45.50 19.85 -10.07
C GLY A 15 -45.21 18.35 -10.16
N LEU A 16 -46.14 17.55 -10.68
CA LEU A 16 -45.98 16.10 -10.81
C LEU A 16 -44.92 15.70 -11.86
N CYS A 17 -44.84 16.43 -13.00
CA CYS A 17 -43.84 16.20 -14.04
C CYS A 17 -42.40 16.52 -13.57
N VAL A 18 -42.22 17.59 -12.79
CA VAL A 18 -40.90 18.00 -12.28
C VAL A 18 -40.38 17.00 -11.23
N VAL A 19 -41.27 16.48 -10.38
CA VAL A 19 -40.91 15.45 -9.38
C VAL A 19 -40.57 14.12 -10.06
N PHE A 20 -41.26 13.73 -11.13
CA PHE A 20 -40.92 12.52 -11.88
C PHE A 20 -39.58 12.61 -12.61
N THR A 21 -39.22 13.78 -13.16
CA THR A 21 -37.95 13.96 -13.87
C THR A 21 -36.74 13.92 -12.94
N THR A 22 -36.82 14.48 -11.72
CA THR A 22 -35.72 14.42 -10.75
C THR A 22 -35.51 13.02 -10.19
N VAL A 23 -36.57 12.22 -10.00
CA VAL A 23 -36.46 10.83 -9.54
C VAL A 23 -35.83 9.92 -10.61
N VAL A 24 -36.17 10.12 -11.89
CA VAL A 24 -35.57 9.34 -13.00
C VAL A 24 -34.11 9.72 -13.24
N LEU A 25 -33.75 11.01 -13.14
CA LEU A 25 -32.35 11.43 -13.22
C LEU A 25 -31.53 10.96 -12.00
N GLY A 26 -32.11 10.99 -10.79
CA GLY A 26 -31.45 10.51 -9.56
C GLY A 26 -31.29 8.99 -9.48
N GLY A 27 -32.16 8.22 -10.17
CA GLY A 27 -32.10 6.76 -10.20
C GLY A 27 -30.98 6.21 -11.10
N LEU A 28 -30.60 6.92 -12.15
CA LEU A 28 -29.52 6.50 -13.08
C LEU A 28 -28.11 6.64 -12.48
N PHE A 29 -27.94 7.43 -11.42
CA PHE A 29 -26.65 7.56 -10.72
C PHE A 29 -26.44 6.53 -9.60
N ARG A 30 -27.35 5.55 -9.42
CA ARG A 30 -27.23 4.50 -8.38
C ARG A 30 -26.76 3.14 -8.91
N ALA A 31 -25.97 3.11 -9.97
CA ALA A 31 -25.44 1.85 -10.53
C ALA A 31 -23.94 1.90 -10.85
N GLN A 32 -23.17 2.72 -10.14
CA GLN A 32 -21.73 2.55 -10.03
C GLN A 32 -21.37 2.44 -8.54
N ALA A 33 -21.80 1.34 -7.93
CA ALA A 33 -21.01 0.77 -6.85
C ALA A 33 -19.70 0.34 -7.52
N GLN A 34 -18.77 1.29 -7.62
CA GLN A 34 -17.38 1.02 -7.91
C GLN A 34 -16.92 0.09 -6.80
N ASP A 35 -16.87 -1.20 -7.12
CA ASP A 35 -16.00 -2.17 -6.46
C ASP A 35 -14.57 -1.69 -6.72
N GLN A 36 -14.16 -0.65 -6.00
CA GLN A 36 -12.76 -0.34 -5.81
C GLN A 36 -12.26 -1.52 -4.99
N ASN A 37 -11.73 -2.53 -5.67
CA ASN A 37 -10.67 -3.34 -5.07
C ASN A 37 -9.58 -2.34 -4.69
N ILE A 38 -9.68 -1.78 -3.47
CA ILE A 38 -8.54 -1.26 -2.74
C ILE A 38 -7.66 -2.50 -2.70
N ALA A 39 -6.55 -2.51 -3.45
CA ALA A 39 -5.48 -3.49 -3.23
C ALA A 39 -5.30 -3.55 -1.71
N GLY A 40 -5.73 -4.67 -1.13
CA GLY A 40 -6.24 -4.71 0.24
C GLY A 40 -5.20 -4.20 1.21
N GLU A 41 -5.62 -3.69 2.36
CA GLU A 41 -4.74 -3.37 3.48
C GLU A 41 -3.76 -4.52 3.80
N ASP A 42 -4.17 -5.77 3.51
CA ASP A 42 -3.38 -7.01 3.62
C ASP A 42 -2.25 -7.18 2.58
N ASP A 43 -2.26 -6.42 1.48
CA ASP A 43 -1.27 -6.45 0.39
C ASP A 43 0.01 -5.68 0.74
N LEU A 44 -0.05 -4.80 1.73
CA LEU A 44 1.01 -3.87 2.06
C LEU A 44 1.42 -4.00 3.53
N ILE A 45 2.66 -4.44 3.76
CA ILE A 45 3.31 -4.34 5.06
C ILE A 45 4.33 -3.22 4.96
N VAL A 46 4.11 -2.10 5.63
CA VAL A 46 5.04 -0.96 5.57
C VAL A 46 5.12 -0.26 6.91
N GLY A 47 6.34 0.04 7.34
CA GLY A 47 6.52 0.74 8.60
C GLY A 47 7.97 0.79 9.05
N MET A 48 8.14 1.42 10.21
CA MET A 48 9.30 1.28 11.08
C MET A 48 8.98 0.18 12.08
N PHE A 49 9.91 -0.73 12.29
CA PHE A 49 9.75 -1.87 13.20
C PHE A 49 10.90 -1.85 14.21
N ASP A 50 10.56 -1.85 15.50
CA ASP A 50 11.52 -1.88 16.59
C ASP A 50 12.03 -3.32 16.79
N ILE A 51 13.30 -3.55 16.48
CA ILE A 51 13.95 -4.88 16.57
C ILE A 51 14.81 -5.03 17.84
N GLY A 52 14.43 -4.35 18.92
CA GLY A 52 15.11 -4.43 20.22
C GLY A 52 15.90 -3.18 20.58
N GLY A 53 15.30 -2.00 20.37
CA GLY A 53 15.87 -0.68 20.58
C GLY A 53 16.51 -0.07 19.32
N LEU A 54 16.22 -0.63 18.14
CA LEU A 54 16.66 -0.15 16.83
C LEU A 54 15.47 -0.24 15.87
N GLU A 55 15.07 0.87 15.27
CA GLU A 55 13.96 0.90 14.30
C GLU A 55 14.49 0.70 12.87
N LEU A 56 13.96 -0.31 12.17
CA LEU A 56 14.25 -0.56 10.77
C LEU A 56 13.02 -0.37 9.89
N TYR A 57 13.22 0.26 8.73
CA TYR A 57 12.17 0.44 7.73
C TYR A 57 12.05 -0.79 6.82
N LEU A 58 10.80 -1.23 6.62
CA LEU A 58 10.44 -2.31 5.72
C LEU A 58 9.22 -1.92 4.87
N ARG A 59 9.21 -2.38 3.62
CA ARG A 59 8.06 -2.37 2.72
C ARG A 59 7.95 -3.70 2.00
N CYS A 60 6.86 -4.41 2.21
CA CYS A 60 6.44 -5.57 1.43
C CYS A 60 5.17 -5.26 0.65
N GLU A 61 5.16 -5.63 -0.62
CA GLU A 61 3.99 -5.56 -1.50
C GLU A 61 3.70 -6.94 -2.10
N GLY A 62 2.44 -7.27 -2.31
CA GLY A 62 2.03 -8.59 -2.78
C GLY A 62 1.63 -9.52 -1.64
N THR A 63 0.70 -10.43 -1.90
CA THR A 63 0.24 -11.47 -0.95
C THR A 63 0.65 -12.89 -1.35
N GLY A 64 1.39 -13.04 -2.46
CA GLY A 64 1.80 -14.33 -3.02
C GLY A 64 2.94 -15.02 -2.25
N SER A 65 3.31 -16.22 -2.71
CA SER A 65 4.37 -17.05 -2.12
C SER A 65 5.31 -17.59 -3.21
N PRO A 66 6.64 -17.72 -2.98
CA PRO A 66 7.36 -17.39 -1.74
C PRO A 66 7.44 -15.89 -1.44
N THR A 67 7.87 -15.56 -0.23
CA THR A 67 8.25 -14.19 0.13
C THR A 67 9.67 -13.91 -0.39
N ILE A 68 9.81 -12.93 -1.26
CA ILE A 68 11.10 -12.48 -1.79
C ILE A 68 11.62 -11.34 -0.91
N ILE A 69 12.82 -11.50 -0.35
CA ILE A 69 13.50 -10.48 0.44
C ILE A 69 14.66 -9.90 -0.38
N TYR A 70 14.58 -8.61 -0.70
CA TYR A 70 15.65 -7.92 -1.42
C TYR A 70 16.75 -7.45 -0.47
N LEU A 71 17.99 -7.88 -0.74
CA LEU A 71 19.18 -7.46 -0.01
C LEU A 71 19.91 -6.43 -0.88
N HIS A 72 19.76 -5.15 -0.54
CA HIS A 72 20.35 -4.05 -1.33
C HIS A 72 21.88 -4.10 -1.32
N GLY A 73 22.52 -3.34 -2.21
CA GLY A 73 23.98 -3.22 -2.27
C GLY A 73 24.56 -2.32 -1.19
N SER A 74 25.89 -2.11 -1.25
CA SER A 74 26.55 -1.12 -0.41
C SER A 74 26.05 0.28 -0.81
N ILE A 75 25.51 1.01 0.15
CA ILE A 75 25.00 2.37 -0.03
C ILE A 75 25.89 3.29 0.81
N LYS A 76 26.45 4.33 0.17
CA LYS A 76 27.31 5.32 0.81
C LYS A 76 26.59 6.63 1.14
N ASP A 77 25.47 6.86 0.47
CA ASP A 77 24.58 7.98 0.73
C ASP A 77 23.51 7.49 1.71
N GLU A 78 23.64 7.88 2.98
CA GLU A 78 22.73 7.44 4.04
C GLU A 78 21.29 7.90 3.79
N GLN A 79 21.05 8.87 2.89
CA GLN A 79 19.72 9.32 2.51
C GLN A 79 19.10 8.47 1.39
N ALA A 80 19.91 7.68 0.68
CA ALA A 80 19.42 6.77 -0.34
C ALA A 80 18.74 5.55 0.29
N SER A 81 17.63 5.10 -0.30
CA SER A 81 16.91 3.93 0.19
C SER A 81 17.49 2.65 -0.41
N GLY A 82 17.45 1.56 0.35
CA GLY A 82 17.65 0.21 -0.17
C GLY A 82 16.69 -0.14 -1.31
N ALA A 83 15.56 0.56 -1.42
CA ALA A 83 14.58 0.38 -2.49
C ALA A 83 15.06 0.86 -3.87
N ASP A 84 15.95 1.86 -3.92
CA ASP A 84 16.24 2.60 -5.16
C ASP A 84 16.78 1.69 -6.28
N SER A 85 17.44 0.58 -5.92
CA SER A 85 17.97 -0.41 -6.86
C SER A 85 17.02 -1.58 -7.18
N ALA A 86 15.82 -1.64 -6.60
CA ALA A 86 14.88 -2.76 -6.73
C ALA A 86 13.45 -2.40 -7.16
N LEU A 87 13.07 -1.12 -7.21
CA LEU A 87 11.68 -0.71 -7.52
C LEU A 87 11.12 -1.34 -8.79
N TYR A 88 11.90 -1.39 -9.88
CA TYR A 88 11.46 -2.01 -11.11
C TYR A 88 11.19 -3.51 -10.94
N ILE A 89 12.06 -4.22 -10.21
CA ILE A 89 11.92 -5.67 -9.96
C ILE A 89 10.69 -5.94 -9.10
N GLN A 90 10.49 -5.18 -8.02
CA GLN A 90 9.31 -5.28 -7.16
C GLN A 90 8.02 -5.14 -7.97
N SER A 91 7.95 -4.17 -8.87
CA SER A 91 6.77 -3.93 -9.72
C SER A 91 6.41 -5.13 -10.60
N GLN A 92 7.40 -5.92 -11.04
CA GLN A 92 7.20 -7.09 -11.89
C GLN A 92 6.85 -8.35 -11.10
N MET A 93 7.14 -8.38 -9.80
CA MET A 93 7.03 -9.59 -8.98
C MET A 93 5.83 -9.57 -8.02
N ARG A 94 5.37 -8.39 -7.60
CA ARG A 94 4.31 -8.23 -6.57
C ARG A 94 2.97 -8.89 -6.91
N GLU A 95 2.70 -9.15 -8.19
CA GLU A 95 1.46 -9.84 -8.61
C GLU A 95 1.47 -11.34 -8.29
N SER A 96 2.66 -11.96 -8.21
CA SER A 96 2.81 -13.40 -8.01
C SER A 96 3.43 -13.76 -6.66
N TYR A 97 4.16 -12.82 -6.04
CA TYR A 97 4.96 -13.04 -4.85
C TYR A 97 4.77 -11.88 -3.87
N ARG A 98 4.94 -12.12 -2.58
CA ARG A 98 5.21 -11.04 -1.62
C ARG A 98 6.66 -10.58 -1.80
N PHE A 99 6.89 -9.33 -2.16
CA PHE A 99 8.22 -8.76 -2.39
C PHE A 99 8.52 -7.69 -1.36
N CYS A 100 9.51 -7.95 -0.51
CA CYS A 100 9.95 -7.11 0.58
C CYS A 100 11.27 -6.43 0.28
N ILE A 101 11.33 -5.13 0.57
CA ILE A 101 12.52 -4.31 0.56
C ILE A 101 12.64 -3.69 1.94
N TYR A 102 13.83 -3.71 2.51
CA TYR A 102 14.12 -3.03 3.76
C TYR A 102 15.37 -2.15 3.62
N ASP A 103 15.42 -1.11 4.43
CA ASP A 103 16.64 -0.34 4.60
C ASP A 103 17.42 -0.98 5.77
N ARG A 104 18.67 -1.42 5.53
CA ARG A 104 19.54 -1.83 6.66
C ARG A 104 19.77 -0.65 7.61
N ARG A 105 20.26 -0.94 8.83
CA ARG A 105 20.77 0.12 9.72
C ARG A 105 21.69 1.08 8.95
N ASN A 106 21.61 2.36 9.29
CA ASN A 106 22.35 3.44 8.68
C ASN A 106 22.05 3.68 7.18
N VAL A 107 20.90 3.24 6.70
CA VAL A 107 20.45 3.46 5.31
C VAL A 107 19.03 4.01 5.32
N GLY A 108 18.75 4.96 4.43
CA GLY A 108 17.42 5.46 4.15
C GLY A 108 16.67 5.91 5.40
N ARG A 109 15.57 5.22 5.69
CA ARG A 109 14.67 5.57 6.80
C ARG A 109 14.99 4.86 8.10
N SER A 110 15.84 3.84 8.06
CA SER A 110 16.26 3.08 9.24
C SER A 110 17.16 3.92 10.14
N ASP A 111 17.16 3.57 11.42
CA ASP A 111 17.94 4.24 12.44
C ASP A 111 19.44 4.32 12.09
N GLN A 112 20.04 5.43 12.53
CA GLN A 112 21.47 5.70 12.44
C GLN A 112 22.13 5.36 13.78
N VAL A 113 22.98 4.33 13.77
CA VAL A 113 23.73 3.86 14.93
C VAL A 113 25.23 4.07 14.74
N GLU A 114 25.89 4.56 15.78
CA GLU A 114 27.35 4.72 15.80
C GLU A 114 28.05 3.36 15.98
N GLY A 115 29.30 3.29 15.50
CA GLY A 115 30.18 2.14 15.69
C GLY A 115 30.34 1.27 14.45
N TYR A 116 30.86 0.05 14.66
CA TYR A 116 31.09 -0.92 13.60
C TYR A 116 30.11 -2.08 13.73
N TRP A 117 29.52 -2.49 12.62
CA TRP A 117 28.69 -3.68 12.51
C TRP A 117 29.27 -4.64 11.48
N THR A 118 28.85 -5.90 11.54
CA THR A 118 29.33 -6.96 10.66
C THR A 118 28.21 -7.43 9.74
N GLY A 119 28.55 -8.29 8.77
CA GLY A 119 27.53 -9.00 8.00
C GLY A 119 26.61 -9.85 8.88
N MET A 120 27.14 -10.44 9.97
CA MET A 120 26.32 -11.21 10.91
C MET A 120 25.30 -10.31 11.62
N THR A 121 25.72 -9.10 12.00
CA THR A 121 24.82 -8.10 12.57
C THR A 121 23.65 -7.78 11.62
N ALA A 122 23.91 -7.67 10.31
CA ALA A 122 22.84 -7.44 9.34
C ALA A 122 21.90 -8.64 9.17
N VAL A 123 22.39 -9.87 9.38
CA VAL A 123 21.56 -11.09 9.37
C VAL A 123 20.67 -11.13 10.61
N ASP A 124 21.23 -10.86 11.79
CA ASP A 124 20.47 -10.81 13.05
C ASP A 124 19.37 -9.76 13.00
N ASP A 125 19.69 -8.56 12.48
CA ASP A 125 18.73 -7.49 12.24
C ASP A 125 17.59 -7.91 11.33
N LEU A 126 17.92 -8.53 10.19
CA LEU A 126 16.92 -8.96 9.23
C LEU A 126 16.02 -10.05 9.83
N HIS A 127 16.58 -10.96 10.63
CA HIS A 127 15.80 -11.99 11.29
C HIS A 127 14.77 -11.38 12.26
N ALA A 128 15.23 -10.48 13.13
CA ALA A 128 14.36 -9.79 14.08
C ALA A 128 13.32 -8.91 13.37
N LEU A 129 13.70 -8.23 12.28
CA LEU A 129 12.79 -7.43 11.47
C LEU A 129 11.66 -8.26 10.86
N LEU A 130 11.97 -9.42 10.30
CA LEU A 130 10.95 -10.28 9.69
C LEU A 130 9.99 -10.86 10.74
N GLU A 131 10.50 -11.17 11.94
CA GLU A 131 9.68 -11.60 13.08
C GLU A 131 8.74 -10.49 13.55
N GLU A 132 9.28 -9.30 13.83
CA GLU A 132 8.49 -8.15 14.30
C GLU A 132 7.44 -7.70 13.27
N ALA A 133 7.80 -7.72 11.99
CA ALA A 133 6.90 -7.37 10.90
C ALA A 133 5.92 -8.49 10.50
N ASN A 134 5.96 -9.66 11.15
CA ASN A 134 5.14 -10.83 10.84
C ASN A 134 5.23 -11.24 9.35
N VAL A 135 6.44 -11.20 8.78
CA VAL A 135 6.68 -11.59 7.39
C VAL A 135 6.97 -13.07 7.32
N GLU A 136 6.02 -13.85 6.82
CA GLU A 136 6.08 -15.31 6.87
C GLU A 136 6.99 -15.96 5.80
N PRO A 137 7.67 -17.08 6.11
CA PRO A 137 8.40 -17.92 5.16
C PRO A 137 7.46 -18.72 4.23
N PRO A 138 7.96 -19.37 3.14
CA PRO A 138 9.36 -19.53 2.76
C PRO A 138 9.97 -18.29 2.11
N TYR A 139 11.25 -18.03 2.43
CA TYR A 139 11.99 -16.89 1.89
C TYR A 139 12.83 -17.27 0.67
N VAL A 140 12.89 -16.37 -0.30
CA VAL A 140 13.90 -16.33 -1.35
C VAL A 140 14.64 -15.00 -1.25
N PHE A 141 15.97 -15.04 -1.10
CA PHE A 141 16.79 -13.83 -1.03
C PHE A 141 17.24 -13.40 -2.42
N LEU A 142 16.97 -12.15 -2.77
CA LEU A 142 17.45 -11.50 -3.98
C LEU A 142 18.49 -10.45 -3.60
N ALA A 143 19.77 -10.74 -3.85
CA ALA A 143 20.87 -9.93 -3.38
C ALA A 143 21.53 -9.10 -4.50
N ALA A 144 21.92 -7.86 -4.16
CA ALA A 144 22.73 -7.00 -5.00
C ALA A 144 24.08 -6.72 -4.31
N SER A 145 25.19 -7.01 -5.00
CA SER A 145 26.55 -6.64 -4.59
C SER A 145 26.94 -7.08 -3.15
N PHE A 146 26.78 -6.22 -2.15
CA PHE A 146 27.10 -6.50 -0.74
C PHE A 146 25.99 -7.28 -0.01
N GLY A 147 24.77 -7.25 -0.56
CA GLY A 147 23.64 -8.02 -0.04
C GLY A 147 23.83 -9.52 -0.14
#